data_AF-A0A3L7T4W9-F1
#
_entry.id   AF-A0A3L7T4W9-F1
#
_cell.length_a   1.000
_cell.length_b   1.000
_cell.length_c   1.000
_cell.angle_alpha   90.00
_cell.angle_beta   90.00
_cell.angle_gamma   90.00
#
_symmetry.space_group_name_H-M   'P 1'
#
loop_
_entity.id
_entity.type
_entity.pdbx_description
1 polymer ?
#
loop_
_entity_poly.entity_id
_entity_poly.type
_entity_poly.pdbx_seq_one_letter_code
_entity_poly.pdbx_strand_id
1 'polypeptide(L)'
;MNDLAVYPFSVVVLPAIIAAVVACAVAVGPLRRRAAAVDGVIAFALMLAFVLSFTRELDWNAILRQCMTVAGDDAPFEKWHRIGLAAIVLALLAPIISALGARFVSTSRNGVTLGATVLAAALSAKFVVFPGSNGWWQIEQGLLVVAAMTAIAACAERAVLWSAWITFAMFAALALLGGFASLAVMCAAVSTASFLIALLTTLGARRDASAIAIPSSGSIALVLGTLGAIIANCGRAYDQSGVPAWAWIAVAVLPAGSLLFGSTIKRAATVQRATMWRVCGVFVGALLLGAAVAIAMNVTTTTTS
;
A
#
# COMPACT_ATOMS: atom_id res chain seq x y z
N MET A 1 11.76 28.61 -15.06
CA MET A 1 11.01 28.15 -13.88
C MET A 1 10.30 26.85 -14.25
N ASN A 2 10.35 25.86 -13.36
CA ASN A 2 9.38 24.75 -13.20
C ASN A 2 9.52 23.37 -13.89
N ASP A 3 10.51 23.03 -14.73
CA ASP A 3 10.56 21.62 -15.23
C ASP A 3 10.74 20.58 -14.11
N LEU A 4 11.52 20.92 -13.07
CA LEU A 4 11.68 20.10 -11.87
C LEU A 4 10.41 19.99 -10.99
N ALA A 5 9.49 20.95 -11.08
CA ALA A 5 8.23 20.92 -10.33
C ALA A 5 7.10 20.25 -11.15
N VAL A 6 7.16 20.36 -12.48
CA VAL A 6 6.19 19.78 -13.41
C VAL A 6 6.22 18.25 -13.35
N TYR A 7 7.40 17.64 -13.26
CA TYR A 7 7.53 16.19 -13.17
C TYR A 7 6.81 15.59 -11.94
N PRO A 8 7.17 15.91 -10.68
CA PRO A 8 6.50 15.33 -9.51
C PRO A 8 5.02 15.71 -9.45
N PHE A 9 4.64 16.89 -9.96
CA PHE A 9 3.24 17.25 -10.07
C PHE A 9 2.47 16.30 -11.01
N SER A 10 3.04 15.99 -12.17
CA SER A 10 2.47 15.08 -13.18
C SER A 10 2.40 13.63 -12.69
N VAL A 11 3.46 13.11 -12.09
CA VAL A 11 3.57 11.67 -11.76
C VAL A 11 3.13 11.32 -10.33
N VAL A 12 3.07 12.28 -9.40
CA VAL A 12 2.65 12.04 -8.01
C VAL A 12 1.36 12.77 -7.68
N VAL A 13 1.35 14.10 -7.81
CA VAL A 13 0.28 14.95 -7.28
C VAL A 13 -1.02 14.77 -8.07
N LEU A 14 -0.96 14.81 -9.40
CA LEU A 14 -2.14 14.67 -10.25
C LEU A 14 -2.82 13.29 -10.08
N PRO A 15 -2.10 12.14 -10.10
CA PRO A 15 -2.68 10.84 -9.75
C PRO A 15 -3.35 10.82 -8.38
N ALA A 16 -2.71 11.42 -7.36
CA ALA A 16 -3.25 11.47 -6.01
C ALA A 16 -4.53 12.32 -5.91
N ILE A 17 -4.57 13.45 -6.62
CA ILE A 17 -5.77 14.30 -6.69
C ILE A 17 -6.92 13.56 -7.38
N ILE A 18 -6.66 12.88 -8.51
CA ILE A 18 -7.69 12.10 -9.21
C ILE A 18 -8.27 11.02 -8.30
N ALA A 19 -7.41 10.28 -7.60
CA ALA A 19 -7.84 9.30 -6.59
C ALA A 19 -8.68 9.94 -5.46
N ALA A 20 -8.24 11.09 -4.94
CA ALA A 20 -8.97 11.81 -3.90
C ALA A 20 -10.36 12.28 -4.39
N VAL A 21 -10.46 12.75 -5.64
CA VAL A 21 -11.73 13.13 -6.28
C VAL A 21 -12.67 11.92 -6.40
N VAL A 22 -12.17 10.75 -6.82
CA VAL A 22 -12.96 9.52 -6.84
C VAL A 22 -13.46 9.15 -5.43
N ALA A 23 -12.59 9.29 -4.43
CA ALA A 23 -12.93 9.03 -3.04
C ALA A 23 -13.91 10.05 -2.43
N CYS A 24 -14.05 11.26 -2.98
CA CYS A 24 -15.01 12.28 -2.48
C CYS A 24 -16.44 11.74 -2.41
N ALA A 25 -16.84 10.88 -3.36
CA ALA A 25 -18.17 10.28 -3.40
C ALA A 25 -18.50 9.50 -2.11
N VAL A 26 -17.49 8.90 -1.47
CA VAL A 26 -17.62 8.15 -0.21
C VAL A 26 -17.08 8.89 1.02
N ALA A 27 -16.26 9.92 0.83
CA ALA A 27 -15.71 10.73 1.91
C ALA A 27 -16.64 11.86 2.37
N VAL A 28 -17.42 12.44 1.46
CA VAL A 28 -18.33 13.56 1.74
C VAL A 28 -19.73 13.36 1.13
N GLY A 29 -19.86 12.46 0.17
CA GLY A 29 -21.12 12.18 -0.53
C GLY A 29 -22.06 11.21 0.18
N PRO A 30 -23.24 10.93 -0.43
CA PRO A 30 -24.29 10.10 0.16
C PRO A 30 -23.90 8.63 0.35
N LEU A 31 -22.88 8.16 -0.38
CA LEU A 31 -22.39 6.78 -0.29
C LEU A 31 -21.62 6.49 1.00
N ARG A 32 -21.32 7.53 1.77
CA ARG A 32 -20.59 7.43 3.03
C ARG A 32 -21.29 6.62 4.12
N ARG A 33 -22.60 6.43 3.98
CA ARG A 33 -23.43 5.59 4.86
C ARG A 33 -23.40 4.11 4.46
N ARG A 34 -22.67 3.74 3.41
CA ARG A 34 -22.59 2.36 2.90
C ARG A 34 -21.18 1.82 3.09
N ALA A 35 -20.97 0.99 4.11
CA ALA A 35 -19.65 0.47 4.50
C ALA A 35 -18.91 -0.21 3.33
N ALA A 36 -19.62 -0.98 2.50
CA ALA A 36 -19.05 -1.65 1.33
C ALA A 36 -18.67 -0.68 0.20
N ALA A 37 -19.43 0.40 0.02
CA ALA A 37 -19.07 1.43 -0.95
C ALA A 37 -17.81 2.17 -0.48
N VAL A 38 -17.74 2.53 0.81
CA VAL A 38 -16.58 3.19 1.42
C VAL A 38 -15.32 2.32 1.26
N ASP A 39 -15.40 1.04 1.64
CA ASP A 39 -14.28 0.10 1.53
C ASP A 39 -13.81 -0.07 0.07
N GLY A 40 -14.72 -0.47 -0.82
CA GLY A 40 -14.39 -0.73 -2.22
C GLY A 40 -13.89 0.50 -3.00
N VAL A 41 -14.51 1.67 -2.81
CA VAL A 41 -14.12 2.90 -3.54
C VAL A 41 -12.79 3.45 -3.04
N ILE A 42 -12.53 3.42 -1.73
CA ILE A 42 -11.23 3.86 -1.20
C ILE A 42 -10.12 2.93 -1.68
N ALA A 43 -10.32 1.61 -1.61
CA ALA A 43 -9.36 0.63 -2.11
C ALA A 43 -9.08 0.81 -3.62
N PHE A 44 -10.14 1.01 -4.41
CA PHE A 44 -10.02 1.34 -5.84
C PHE A 44 -9.24 2.63 -6.07
N ALA A 45 -9.58 3.71 -5.36
CA ALA A 45 -8.92 5.01 -5.51
C ALA A 45 -7.41 4.93 -5.21
N LEU A 46 -7.02 4.18 -4.17
CA LEU A 46 -5.61 4.00 -3.82
C LEU A 46 -4.83 3.26 -4.92
N MET A 47 -5.41 2.23 -5.54
CA MET A 47 -4.78 1.56 -6.69
C MET A 47 -4.80 2.43 -7.94
N LEU A 48 -5.86 3.20 -8.15
CA LEU A 48 -5.93 4.14 -9.26
C LEU A 48 -4.79 5.16 -9.19
N ALA A 49 -4.45 5.68 -8.00
CA ALA A 49 -3.28 6.55 -7.84
C ALA A 49 -1.98 5.87 -8.28
N PHE A 50 -1.79 4.60 -7.88
CA PHE A 50 -0.62 3.82 -8.29
C PHE A 50 -0.58 3.63 -9.82
N VAL A 51 -1.68 3.18 -10.42
CA VAL A 51 -1.78 2.88 -11.86
C VAL A 51 -1.62 4.15 -12.70
N LEU A 52 -2.20 5.28 -12.28
CA LEU A 52 -2.04 6.55 -12.98
C LEU A 52 -0.60 7.06 -12.89
N SER A 53 0.06 6.91 -11.73
CA SER A 53 1.48 7.22 -11.60
C SER A 53 2.34 6.31 -12.48
N PHE A 54 2.06 5.00 -12.48
CA PHE A 54 2.75 4.00 -13.28
C PHE A 54 2.65 4.28 -14.79
N THR A 55 1.43 4.54 -15.28
CA THR A 55 1.19 4.79 -16.71
C THR A 55 1.78 6.11 -17.18
N ARG A 56 1.87 7.10 -16.29
CA ARG A 56 2.58 8.36 -16.56
C ARG A 56 4.09 8.19 -16.63
N GLU A 57 4.63 7.24 -15.88
CA GLU A 57 6.07 6.99 -15.80
C GLU A 57 6.60 6.04 -16.90
N LEU A 58 5.82 5.01 -17.28
CA LEU A 58 6.30 3.89 -18.12
C LEU A 58 5.47 3.63 -19.38
N ASP A 59 4.40 4.38 -19.60
CA ASP A 59 3.44 4.19 -20.69
C ASP A 59 2.58 2.90 -20.60
N TRP A 60 1.39 2.93 -21.19
CA TRP A 60 0.43 1.81 -21.24
C TRP A 60 0.96 0.61 -22.02
N ASN A 61 1.83 0.86 -23.00
CA ASN A 61 2.44 -0.18 -23.81
C ASN A 61 3.25 -1.17 -22.96
N ALA A 62 3.83 -0.73 -21.84
CA ALA A 62 4.56 -1.62 -20.94
C ALA A 62 3.64 -2.64 -20.25
N ILE A 63 2.40 -2.25 -19.93
CA ILE A 63 1.38 -3.15 -19.33
C ILE A 63 0.87 -4.14 -20.38
N LEU A 64 0.59 -3.66 -21.60
CA LEU A 64 0.08 -4.50 -22.68
C LEU A 64 1.05 -5.62 -23.06
N ARG A 65 2.36 -5.34 -23.05
CA ARG A 65 3.40 -6.36 -23.28
C ARG A 65 3.32 -7.48 -22.24
N GLN A 66 3.10 -7.16 -20.96
CA GLN A 66 2.99 -8.16 -19.90
C GLN A 66 1.77 -9.10 -20.06
N CYS A 67 0.73 -8.68 -20.76
CA CYS A 67 -0.42 -9.54 -21.06
C CYS A 67 -0.18 -10.47 -22.26
N MET A 68 0.79 -10.15 -23.12
CA MET A 68 1.04 -10.84 -24.39
C MET A 68 2.31 -11.70 -24.37
N THR A 69 3.21 -11.51 -23.39
CA THR A 69 4.46 -12.27 -23.31
C THR A 69 4.27 -13.65 -22.69
N VAL A 70 4.87 -14.65 -23.34
CA VAL A 70 4.90 -16.05 -22.88
C VAL A 70 5.95 -16.19 -21.78
N ALA A 71 5.66 -17.01 -20.76
CA ALA A 71 6.55 -17.22 -19.62
C ALA A 71 7.97 -17.63 -20.07
N GLY A 72 8.95 -16.74 -19.87
CA GLY A 72 10.36 -16.98 -20.17
C GLY A 72 11.02 -15.92 -21.06
N ASP A 73 10.24 -15.10 -21.77
CA ASP A 73 10.76 -14.19 -22.79
C ASP A 73 11.03 -12.75 -22.29
N ASP A 74 10.62 -12.43 -21.05
CA ASP A 74 10.74 -11.09 -20.49
C ASP A 74 12.17 -10.81 -19.97
N ALA A 75 12.74 -9.67 -20.39
CA ALA A 75 13.96 -9.15 -19.79
C ALA A 75 13.74 -8.74 -18.31
N PRO A 76 14.79 -8.66 -17.48
CA PRO A 76 14.66 -8.28 -16.07
C PRO A 76 13.90 -6.97 -15.87
N PHE A 77 14.10 -5.97 -16.73
CA PHE A 77 13.36 -4.71 -16.65
C PHE A 77 11.86 -4.85 -16.96
N GLU A 78 11.41 -5.86 -17.69
CA GLU A 78 9.99 -6.04 -18.02
C GLU A 78 9.24 -6.69 -16.85
N LYS A 79 9.93 -7.54 -16.06
CA LYS A 79 9.32 -8.28 -14.94
C LYS A 79 8.77 -7.39 -13.83
N TRP A 80 9.35 -6.22 -13.56
CA TRP A 80 8.79 -5.32 -12.54
C TRP A 80 7.52 -4.59 -12.99
N HIS A 81 7.24 -4.51 -14.30
CA HIS A 81 6.00 -3.92 -14.81
C HIS A 81 4.76 -4.73 -14.41
N ARG A 82 4.94 -5.99 -13.99
CA ARG A 82 3.87 -6.85 -13.42
C ARG A 82 3.20 -6.23 -12.19
N ILE A 83 3.86 -5.30 -11.52
CA ILE A 83 3.27 -4.56 -10.39
C ILE A 83 2.14 -3.65 -10.87
N GLY A 84 2.30 -3.02 -12.03
CA GLY A 84 1.23 -2.22 -12.66
C GLY A 84 0.01 -3.08 -12.99
N LEU A 85 0.22 -4.27 -13.56
CA LEU A 85 -0.86 -5.23 -13.83
C LEU A 85 -1.53 -5.70 -12.53
N ALA A 86 -0.75 -6.05 -11.51
CA ALA A 86 -1.27 -6.43 -10.20
C ALA A 86 -2.12 -5.32 -9.58
N ALA A 87 -1.67 -4.06 -9.68
CA ALA A 87 -2.41 -2.90 -9.20
C ALA A 87 -3.75 -2.71 -9.96
N ILE A 88 -3.77 -2.92 -11.28
CA ILE A 88 -5.02 -2.89 -12.07
C ILE A 88 -5.98 -3.99 -11.61
N VAL A 89 -5.50 -5.23 -11.48
CA VAL A 89 -6.32 -6.36 -11.01
C VAL A 89 -6.87 -6.09 -9.61
N LEU A 90 -6.04 -5.60 -8.70
CA LEU A 90 -6.45 -5.21 -7.35
C LEU A 90 -7.49 -4.08 -7.37
N ALA A 91 -7.32 -3.07 -8.23
CA ALA A 91 -8.29 -1.99 -8.39
C ALA A 91 -9.67 -2.54 -8.80
N LEU A 92 -9.71 -3.38 -9.84
CA LEU A 92 -10.95 -3.92 -10.39
C LEU A 92 -11.64 -4.89 -9.42
N LEU A 93 -10.87 -5.71 -8.70
CA LEU A 93 -11.43 -6.68 -7.75
C LEU A 93 -11.88 -6.05 -6.44
N ALA A 94 -11.31 -4.91 -6.02
CA ALA A 94 -11.62 -4.30 -4.73
C ALA A 94 -13.12 -3.98 -4.53
N PRO A 95 -13.82 -3.30 -5.46
CA PRO A 95 -15.27 -3.09 -5.37
C PRO A 95 -16.07 -4.40 -5.35
N ILE A 96 -15.64 -5.41 -6.12
CA ILE A 96 -16.32 -6.71 -6.22
C ILE A 96 -16.22 -7.45 -4.87
N ILE A 97 -15.02 -7.54 -4.31
CA ILE A 97 -14.77 -8.18 -3.02
C ILE A 97 -15.55 -7.47 -1.91
N SER A 98 -15.57 -6.14 -1.93
CA SER A 98 -16.33 -5.37 -0.95
C SER A 98 -17.84 -5.57 -1.09
N ALA A 99 -18.37 -5.57 -2.31
CA ALA A 99 -19.78 -5.84 -2.59
C ALA A 99 -20.19 -7.27 -2.21
N LEU A 100 -19.34 -8.26 -2.48
CA LEU A 100 -19.56 -9.65 -2.06
C LEU A 100 -19.58 -9.74 -0.53
N GLY A 101 -18.59 -9.17 0.16
CA GLY A 101 -18.53 -9.14 1.62
C GLY A 101 -19.74 -8.48 2.28
N ALA A 102 -20.39 -7.54 1.59
CA ALA A 102 -21.61 -6.87 2.06
C ALA A 102 -22.84 -7.80 2.09
N ARG A 103 -22.84 -8.88 1.30
CA ARG A 103 -23.96 -9.82 1.20
C ARG A 103 -23.97 -10.87 2.31
N PHE A 104 -22.91 -10.95 3.11
CA PHE A 104 -22.70 -12.00 4.10
C PHE A 104 -22.75 -11.48 5.54
N VAL A 105 -23.29 -12.29 6.45
CA VAL A 105 -23.26 -12.07 7.91
C VAL A 105 -21.81 -12.14 8.42
N SER A 106 -21.52 -11.52 9.57
CA SER A 106 -20.16 -11.27 10.10
C SER A 106 -19.18 -12.45 10.01
N THR A 107 -19.59 -13.67 10.38
CA THR A 107 -18.73 -14.86 10.34
C THR A 107 -18.34 -15.24 8.90
N SER A 108 -19.29 -15.18 7.97
CA SER A 108 -19.05 -15.47 6.56
C SER A 108 -18.29 -14.34 5.84
N ARG A 109 -18.44 -13.09 6.30
CA ARG A 109 -17.67 -11.94 5.80
C ARG A 109 -16.16 -12.09 6.09
N ASN A 110 -15.80 -12.56 7.28
CA ASN A 110 -14.41 -12.86 7.62
C ASN A 110 -13.85 -13.99 6.74
N GLY A 111 -14.67 -15.00 6.43
CA GLY A 111 -14.33 -16.07 5.48
C GLY A 111 -14.04 -15.55 4.08
N VAL A 112 -14.85 -14.62 3.55
CA VAL A 112 -14.61 -13.97 2.24
C VAL A 112 -13.30 -13.20 2.24
N THR A 113 -13.02 -12.42 3.29
CA THR A 113 -11.76 -11.67 3.37
C THR A 113 -10.56 -12.59 3.44
N LEU A 114 -10.63 -13.66 4.25
CA LEU A 114 -9.53 -14.61 4.41
C LEU A 114 -9.30 -15.41 3.12
N GLY A 115 -10.38 -15.83 2.45
CA GLY A 115 -10.30 -16.45 1.13
C GLY A 115 -9.67 -15.52 0.08
N ALA A 116 -10.04 -14.23 0.06
CA ALA A 116 -9.43 -13.24 -0.80
C ALA A 116 -7.95 -13.02 -0.47
N THR A 117 -7.55 -13.05 0.81
CA THR A 117 -6.15 -12.98 1.23
C THR A 117 -5.35 -14.16 0.71
N VAL A 118 -5.84 -15.38 0.91
CA VAL A 118 -5.17 -16.60 0.46
C VAL A 118 -5.04 -16.60 -1.06
N LEU A 119 -6.10 -16.20 -1.77
CA LEU A 119 -6.07 -16.04 -3.21
C LEU A 119 -5.02 -15.00 -3.64
N ALA A 120 -5.02 -13.81 -3.05
CA ALA A 120 -4.05 -12.77 -3.37
C ALA A 120 -2.60 -13.19 -3.06
N ALA A 121 -2.38 -13.90 -1.95
CA ALA A 121 -1.08 -14.47 -1.59
C ALA A 121 -0.62 -15.51 -2.62
N ALA A 122 -1.50 -16.45 -3.01
CA ALA A 122 -1.19 -17.46 -4.01
C ALA A 122 -0.94 -16.86 -5.40
N LEU A 123 -1.78 -15.90 -5.82
CA LEU A 123 -1.66 -15.24 -7.12
C LEU A 123 -0.40 -14.38 -7.18
N SER A 124 -0.11 -13.60 -6.15
CA SER A 124 1.11 -12.78 -6.11
C SER A 124 2.36 -13.67 -6.12
N ALA A 125 2.42 -14.71 -5.29
CA ALA A 125 3.53 -15.66 -5.24
C ALA A 125 3.78 -16.35 -6.59
N LYS A 126 2.70 -16.69 -7.32
CA LYS A 126 2.80 -17.42 -8.59
C LYS A 126 3.06 -16.53 -9.81
N PHE A 127 2.43 -15.36 -9.89
CA PHE A 127 2.41 -14.56 -11.12
C PHE A 127 3.30 -13.32 -11.07
N VAL A 128 3.59 -12.78 -9.87
CA VAL A 128 4.47 -11.62 -9.72
C VAL A 128 5.85 -12.13 -9.33
N VAL A 129 6.68 -12.32 -10.36
CA VAL A 129 7.98 -13.00 -10.28
C VAL A 129 9.08 -12.00 -10.61
N PHE A 130 10.08 -11.90 -9.73
CA PHE A 130 11.19 -10.97 -9.89
C PHE A 130 12.51 -11.70 -10.24
N PRO A 131 13.52 -11.01 -10.80
CA PRO A 131 14.81 -11.60 -11.12
C PRO A 131 15.44 -12.29 -9.91
N GLY A 132 15.96 -13.51 -10.11
CA GLY A 132 16.54 -14.31 -9.02
C GLY A 132 15.53 -15.02 -8.10
N SER A 133 14.21 -14.90 -8.34
CA SER A 133 13.20 -15.61 -7.55
C SER A 133 13.32 -17.13 -7.67
N ASN A 134 13.49 -17.81 -6.53
CA ASN A 134 13.32 -19.25 -6.40
C ASN A 134 11.98 -19.56 -5.69
N GLY A 135 11.65 -20.85 -5.56
CA GLY A 135 10.41 -21.26 -4.90
C GLY A 135 10.28 -20.75 -3.46
N TRP A 136 11.40 -20.62 -2.74
CA TRP A 136 11.40 -20.05 -1.39
C TRP A 136 11.01 -18.57 -1.39
N TRP A 137 11.53 -17.80 -2.33
CA TRP A 137 11.23 -16.38 -2.43
C TRP A 137 9.75 -16.12 -2.79
N GLN A 138 9.14 -17.00 -3.58
CA GLN A 138 7.70 -16.97 -3.86
C GLN A 138 6.86 -17.27 -2.60
N ILE A 139 7.29 -18.22 -1.77
CA ILE A 139 6.64 -18.51 -0.49
C ILE A 139 6.76 -17.31 0.45
N GLU A 140 7.94 -16.70 0.56
CA GLU A 140 8.16 -15.48 1.35
C GLU A 140 7.23 -14.36 0.91
N GLN A 141 7.03 -14.17 -0.39
CA GLN A 141 6.11 -13.17 -0.92
C GLN A 141 4.65 -13.45 -0.52
N GLY A 142 4.19 -14.70 -0.63
CA GLY A 142 2.85 -15.09 -0.18
C GLY A 142 2.66 -14.86 1.33
N LEU A 143 3.65 -15.22 2.14
CA LEU A 143 3.64 -14.98 3.59
C LEU A 143 3.65 -13.48 3.91
N LEU A 144 4.40 -12.68 3.16
CA LEU A 144 4.47 -11.23 3.35
C LEU A 144 3.12 -10.57 3.04
N VAL A 145 2.39 -11.03 2.02
CA VAL A 145 1.02 -10.55 1.75
C VAL A 145 0.12 -10.78 2.95
N VAL A 146 0.14 -12.00 3.52
CA VAL A 146 -0.65 -12.34 4.71
C VAL A 146 -0.23 -11.48 5.89
N ALA A 147 1.07 -11.32 6.14
CA ALA A 147 1.60 -10.52 7.24
C ALA A 147 1.24 -9.04 7.11
N ALA A 148 1.46 -8.44 5.94
CA ALA A 148 1.15 -7.04 5.68
C ALA A 148 -0.37 -6.77 5.78
N MET A 149 -1.20 -7.66 5.21
CA MET A 149 -2.65 -7.54 5.34
C MET A 149 -3.09 -7.65 6.80
N THR A 150 -2.51 -8.59 7.56
CA THR A 150 -2.83 -8.78 8.98
C THR A 150 -2.41 -7.55 9.80
N ALA A 151 -1.22 -6.99 9.54
CA ALA A 151 -0.76 -5.76 10.18
C ALA A 151 -1.73 -4.59 9.93
N ILE A 152 -2.25 -4.46 8.72
CA ILE A 152 -3.24 -3.42 8.40
C ILE A 152 -4.59 -3.72 9.08
N ALA A 153 -5.11 -4.93 8.90
CA ALA A 153 -6.44 -5.30 9.35
C ALA A 153 -6.57 -5.31 10.88
N ALA A 154 -5.56 -5.86 11.57
CA ALA A 154 -5.57 -6.07 13.02
C ALA A 154 -4.91 -4.93 13.81
N CYS A 155 -3.89 -4.26 13.25
CA CYS A 155 -3.11 -3.28 14.03
C CYS A 155 -3.43 -1.83 13.66
N ALA A 156 -3.67 -1.51 12.39
CA ALA A 156 -3.99 -0.13 11.99
C ALA A 156 -5.42 0.26 12.38
N GLU A 157 -6.37 -0.67 12.29
CA GLU A 157 -7.80 -0.40 12.55
C GLU A 157 -8.26 0.92 11.87
N ARG A 158 -8.92 1.83 12.61
CA ARG A 158 -9.41 3.13 12.10
C ARG A 158 -8.30 4.08 11.64
N ALA A 159 -7.03 3.76 11.86
CA ALA A 159 -5.87 4.52 11.38
C ALA A 159 -5.38 4.07 9.99
N VAL A 160 -6.06 3.13 9.32
CA VAL A 160 -5.58 2.48 8.08
C VAL A 160 -5.02 3.43 7.02
N LEU A 161 -5.70 4.55 6.72
CA LEU A 161 -5.21 5.50 5.71
C LEU A 161 -3.99 6.29 6.18
N TRP A 162 -3.94 6.67 7.45
CA TRP A 162 -2.76 7.32 8.04
C TRP A 162 -1.57 6.37 8.09
N SER A 163 -1.80 5.10 8.44
CA SER A 163 -0.77 4.06 8.39
C SER A 163 -0.26 3.86 6.97
N ALA A 164 -1.16 3.78 5.97
CA ALA A 164 -0.79 3.66 4.57
C ALA A 164 0.01 4.88 4.06
N TRP A 165 -0.36 6.10 4.47
CA TRP A 165 0.42 7.30 4.13
C TRP A 165 1.87 7.15 4.57
N ILE A 166 2.10 6.75 5.83
CA ILE A 166 3.44 6.58 6.40
C ILE A 166 4.18 5.40 5.74
N THR A 167 3.53 4.25 5.60
CA THR A 167 4.13 3.05 4.98
C THR A 167 4.58 3.29 3.55
N PHE A 168 3.73 3.90 2.73
CA PHE A 168 4.08 4.18 1.33
C PHE A 168 5.06 5.36 1.19
N ALA A 169 5.08 6.30 2.14
CA ALA A 169 6.14 7.30 2.20
C ALA A 169 7.51 6.65 2.51
N MET A 170 7.55 5.68 3.41
CA MET A 170 8.77 4.91 3.71
C MET A 170 9.21 4.05 2.52
N PHE A 171 8.27 3.42 1.78
CA PHE A 171 8.62 2.73 0.54
C PHE A 171 9.18 3.69 -0.50
N ALA A 172 8.62 4.89 -0.64
CA ALA A 172 9.15 5.91 -1.54
C ALA A 172 10.58 6.32 -1.15
N ALA A 173 10.83 6.54 0.14
CA ALA A 173 12.16 6.86 0.66
C ALA A 173 13.17 5.73 0.42
N LEU A 174 12.79 4.47 0.70
CA LEU A 174 13.63 3.30 0.42
C LEU A 174 13.89 3.13 -1.08
N ALA A 175 12.89 3.36 -1.93
CA ALA A 175 13.05 3.29 -3.37
C ALA A 175 13.98 4.38 -3.92
N LEU A 176 13.93 5.60 -3.38
CA LEU A 176 14.94 6.63 -3.71
C LEU A 176 16.34 6.21 -3.25
N LEU A 177 16.47 5.72 -2.01
CA LEU A 177 17.75 5.22 -1.49
C LEU A 177 18.31 4.06 -2.29
N GLY A 178 17.44 3.17 -2.79
CA GLY A 178 17.81 2.02 -3.61
C GLY A 178 18.08 2.32 -5.09
N GLY A 179 17.94 3.59 -5.52
CA GLY A 179 18.12 4.01 -6.90
C GLY A 179 16.94 3.74 -7.83
N PHE A 180 15.76 3.44 -7.29
CA PHE A 180 14.56 3.07 -8.04
C PHE A 180 13.53 4.21 -8.09
N ALA A 181 13.84 5.26 -8.84
CA ALA A 181 13.05 6.50 -8.90
C ALA A 181 11.58 6.28 -9.35
N SER A 182 11.35 5.43 -10.34
CA SER A 182 9.99 5.14 -10.85
C SER A 182 9.11 4.46 -9.80
N LEU A 183 9.65 3.49 -9.05
CA LEU A 183 8.95 2.89 -7.91
C LEU A 183 8.70 3.92 -6.80
N ALA A 184 9.65 4.83 -6.57
CA ALA A 184 9.50 5.86 -5.55
C ALA A 184 8.33 6.81 -5.84
N VAL A 185 8.17 7.29 -7.07
CA VAL A 185 7.06 8.19 -7.43
C VAL A 185 5.70 7.49 -7.36
N MET A 186 5.63 6.20 -7.69
CA MET A 186 4.40 5.41 -7.54
C MET A 186 4.02 5.23 -6.06
N CYS A 187 4.99 4.94 -5.19
CA CYS A 187 4.77 4.86 -3.75
C CYS A 187 4.36 6.22 -3.18
N ALA A 188 5.01 7.30 -3.61
CA ALA A 188 4.68 8.67 -3.22
C ALA A 188 3.26 9.06 -3.66
N ALA A 189 2.80 8.61 -4.84
CA ALA A 189 1.44 8.86 -5.32
C ALA A 189 0.40 8.19 -4.42
N VAL A 190 0.59 6.92 -4.06
CA VAL A 190 -0.29 6.20 -3.12
C VAL A 190 -0.27 6.82 -1.73
N SER A 191 0.92 7.20 -1.25
CA SER A 191 1.10 7.88 0.04
C SER A 191 0.31 9.20 0.08
N THR A 192 0.48 10.03 -0.95
CA THR A 192 -0.20 11.33 -1.09
C THR A 192 -1.72 11.14 -1.22
N ALA A 193 -2.17 10.18 -2.03
CA ALA A 193 -3.59 9.84 -2.17
C ALA A 193 -4.18 9.42 -0.82
N SER A 194 -3.49 8.55 -0.09
CA SER A 194 -3.93 8.08 1.23
C SER A 194 -4.07 9.23 2.23
N PHE A 195 -3.11 10.16 2.25
CA PHE A 195 -3.18 11.37 3.07
C PHE A 195 -4.38 12.25 2.71
N LEU A 196 -4.58 12.54 1.41
CA LEU A 196 -5.70 13.36 0.96
C LEU A 196 -7.05 12.71 1.29
N ILE A 197 -7.20 11.40 1.07
CA ILE A 197 -8.43 10.67 1.41
C ILE A 197 -8.66 10.64 2.92
N ALA A 198 -7.60 10.46 3.74
CA ALA A 198 -7.70 10.55 5.19
C ALA A 198 -8.17 11.94 5.65
N LEU A 199 -7.66 13.00 5.02
CA LEU A 199 -8.07 14.37 5.31
C LEU A 199 -9.55 14.60 4.91
N LEU A 200 -9.94 14.19 3.69
CA LEU A 200 -11.31 14.35 3.21
C LEU A 200 -12.33 13.59 4.06
N THR A 201 -12.00 12.36 4.47
CA THR A 201 -12.87 11.54 5.31
C THR A 201 -12.96 12.06 6.73
N THR A 202 -11.88 12.60 7.30
CA THR A 202 -11.93 13.25 8.63
C THR A 202 -12.71 14.57 8.59
N LEU A 203 -12.51 15.40 7.57
CA LEU A 203 -13.28 16.63 7.37
C LEU A 203 -14.76 16.33 7.12
N GLY A 204 -15.06 15.34 6.29
CA GLY A 204 -16.41 14.87 6.10
C GLY A 204 -17.02 14.41 7.43
N ALA A 205 -16.28 13.70 8.29
CA ALA A 205 -16.84 13.10 9.52
C ALA A 205 -17.34 14.16 10.50
N ARG A 206 -16.72 15.33 10.45
CA ARG A 206 -17.15 16.50 11.23
C ARG A 206 -18.47 17.09 10.72
N ARG A 207 -18.79 16.90 9.44
CA ARG A 207 -20.01 17.45 8.80
C ARG A 207 -21.20 16.51 8.87
N ASP A 208 -21.00 15.20 8.88
CA ASP A 208 -22.07 14.21 8.91
C ASP A 208 -21.88 13.23 10.08
N ALA A 209 -22.73 13.36 11.10
CA ALA A 209 -22.73 12.49 12.29
C ALA A 209 -23.11 11.03 11.97
N SER A 210 -23.76 10.78 10.83
CA SER A 210 -24.14 9.43 10.37
C SER A 210 -23.03 8.73 9.57
N ALA A 211 -21.86 9.37 9.45
CA ALA A 211 -20.74 8.83 8.69
C ALA A 211 -20.19 7.52 9.28
N ILE A 212 -20.02 6.52 8.41
CA ILE A 212 -19.40 5.26 8.80
C ILE A 212 -17.89 5.45 8.95
N ALA A 213 -17.32 4.84 10.00
CA ALA A 213 -15.88 4.76 10.18
C ALA A 213 -15.26 3.89 9.07
N ILE A 214 -14.11 4.32 8.56
CA ILE A 214 -13.40 3.57 7.51
C ILE A 214 -13.06 2.17 8.06
N PRO A 215 -13.50 1.10 7.39
CA PRO A 215 -13.19 -0.25 7.83
C PRO A 215 -11.71 -0.53 7.60
N SER A 216 -11.10 -1.17 8.60
CA SER A 216 -9.71 -1.60 8.52
C SER A 216 -9.54 -2.97 7.90
N SER A 217 -10.62 -3.74 7.83
CA SER A 217 -10.69 -5.05 7.21
C SER A 217 -11.50 -4.98 5.92
N GLY A 218 -11.24 -5.92 5.02
CA GLY A 218 -11.88 -5.93 3.70
C GLY A 218 -10.92 -5.57 2.58
N SER A 219 -11.46 -4.91 1.56
CA SER A 219 -10.73 -4.64 0.33
C SER A 219 -9.57 -3.66 0.53
N ILE A 220 -9.70 -2.67 1.42
CA ILE A 220 -8.61 -1.73 1.73
C ILE A 220 -7.37 -2.46 2.25
N ALA A 221 -7.53 -3.33 3.25
CA ALA A 221 -6.42 -4.09 3.82
C ALA A 221 -5.79 -5.03 2.80
N LEU A 222 -6.64 -5.74 2.05
CA LEU A 222 -6.20 -6.69 1.03
C LEU A 222 -5.32 -6.00 0.00
N VAL A 223 -5.80 -4.88 -0.55
CA VAL A 223 -5.13 -4.14 -1.60
C VAL A 223 -3.82 -3.53 -1.10
N LEU A 224 -3.85 -2.85 0.05
CA LEU A 224 -2.65 -2.21 0.60
C LEU A 224 -1.61 -3.23 1.06
N GLY A 225 -2.04 -4.33 1.67
CA GLY A 225 -1.15 -5.41 2.10
C GLY A 225 -0.53 -6.14 0.92
N THR A 226 -1.33 -6.46 -0.09
CA THR A 226 -0.84 -7.12 -1.31
C THR A 226 0.12 -6.23 -2.07
N LEU A 227 -0.24 -4.97 -2.31
CA LEU A 227 0.63 -4.03 -3.00
C LEU A 227 1.92 -3.77 -2.20
N GLY A 228 1.83 -3.56 -0.89
CA GLY A 228 3.00 -3.35 -0.04
C GLY A 228 3.98 -4.53 -0.06
N ALA A 229 3.48 -5.76 -0.02
CA ALA A 229 4.32 -6.96 -0.13
C ALA A 229 4.97 -7.11 -1.51
N ILE A 230 4.24 -6.79 -2.59
CA ILE A 230 4.77 -6.79 -3.95
C ILE A 230 5.85 -5.72 -4.12
N ILE A 231 5.62 -4.50 -3.61
CA ILE A 231 6.60 -3.40 -3.64
C ILE A 231 7.85 -3.75 -2.85
N ALA A 232 7.71 -4.35 -1.66
CA ALA A 232 8.85 -4.77 -0.86
C ALA A 232 9.74 -5.78 -1.60
N ASN A 233 9.14 -6.79 -2.23
CA ASN A 233 9.91 -7.77 -3.00
C ASN A 233 10.50 -7.17 -4.28
N CYS A 234 9.79 -6.26 -4.93
CA CYS A 234 10.32 -5.50 -6.05
C CYS A 234 11.55 -4.68 -5.65
N GLY A 235 11.41 -3.84 -4.62
CA GLY A 235 12.50 -3.01 -4.12
C GLY A 235 13.72 -3.84 -3.74
N ARG A 236 13.53 -4.96 -3.03
CA ARG A 236 14.58 -5.91 -2.71
C ARG A 236 15.26 -6.52 -3.95
N ALA A 237 14.52 -6.80 -5.02
CA ALA A 237 15.05 -7.47 -6.21
C ALA A 237 15.79 -6.52 -7.17
N TYR A 238 15.43 -5.24 -7.19
CA TYR A 238 16.02 -4.21 -8.07
C TYR A 238 16.82 -3.16 -7.31
N ASP A 239 17.10 -3.37 -6.03
CA ASP A 239 17.95 -2.48 -5.26
C ASP A 239 19.36 -2.45 -5.86
N GLN A 240 19.81 -1.26 -6.23
CA GLN A 240 21.13 -1.02 -6.84
C GLN A 240 22.13 -0.45 -5.83
N SER A 241 21.65 -0.02 -4.65
CA SER A 241 22.43 0.79 -3.71
C SER A 241 22.74 0.09 -2.39
N GLY A 242 22.39 -1.19 -2.26
CA GLY A 242 22.71 -2.02 -1.09
C GLY A 242 21.80 -1.76 0.11
N VAL A 243 20.55 -1.32 -0.11
CA VAL A 243 19.52 -1.24 0.93
C VAL A 243 19.24 -2.66 1.45
N PRO A 244 19.36 -2.91 2.77
CA PRO A 244 19.19 -4.25 3.30
C PRO A 244 17.81 -4.86 3.01
N ALA A 245 17.78 -6.13 2.60
CA ALA A 245 16.55 -6.85 2.25
C ALA A 245 15.48 -6.82 3.37
N TRP A 246 15.90 -6.86 4.63
CA TRP A 246 15.00 -6.81 5.79
C TRP A 246 14.26 -5.47 5.91
N ALA A 247 14.82 -4.38 5.39
CA ALA A 247 14.20 -3.05 5.48
C ALA A 247 12.92 -2.99 4.65
N TRP A 248 12.94 -3.55 3.44
CA TRP A 248 11.78 -3.68 2.56
C TRP A 248 10.65 -4.47 3.21
N ILE A 249 10.98 -5.60 3.83
CA ILE A 249 10.02 -6.46 4.56
C ILE A 249 9.46 -5.73 5.77
N ALA A 250 10.32 -5.05 6.54
CA ALA A 250 9.90 -4.28 7.71
C ALA A 250 8.94 -3.14 7.36
N VAL A 251 9.16 -2.44 6.24
CA VAL A 251 8.21 -1.41 5.76
C VAL A 251 6.86 -2.02 5.40
N ALA A 252 6.81 -3.19 4.75
CA ALA A 252 5.53 -3.84 4.41
C ALA A 252 4.66 -4.15 5.64
N VAL A 253 5.29 -4.45 6.78
CA VAL A 253 4.61 -4.79 8.04
C VAL A 253 4.59 -3.60 9.02
N LEU A 254 5.04 -2.42 8.60
CA LEU A 254 5.08 -1.19 9.41
C LEU A 254 3.76 -0.81 10.10
N PRO A 255 2.56 -1.10 9.54
CA PRO A 255 1.30 -0.89 10.26
C PRO A 255 1.23 -1.60 11.62
N ALA A 256 2.00 -2.67 11.84
CA ALA A 256 2.15 -3.33 13.14
C ALA A 256 2.86 -2.45 14.20
N GLY A 257 3.54 -1.37 13.80
CA GLY A 257 4.14 -0.39 14.70
C GLY A 257 3.13 0.27 15.65
N SER A 258 1.82 0.22 15.34
CA SER A 258 0.79 0.65 16.27
C SER A 258 0.78 -0.13 17.60
N LEU A 259 1.32 -1.35 17.61
CA LEU A 259 1.45 -2.19 18.80
C LEU A 259 2.41 -1.60 19.85
N LEU A 260 3.33 -0.72 19.46
CA LEU A 260 4.26 -0.04 20.37
C LEU A 260 3.53 0.73 21.48
N PHE A 261 2.35 1.27 21.17
CA PHE A 261 1.50 1.97 22.13
C PHE A 261 0.22 1.19 22.47
N GLY A 262 0.25 -0.14 22.36
CA GLY A 262 -0.93 -1.00 22.57
C GLY A 262 -1.59 -0.80 23.95
N SER A 263 -0.80 -0.61 25.01
CA SER A 263 -1.31 -0.32 26.35
C SER A 263 -2.00 1.05 26.43
N THR A 264 -1.42 2.06 25.81
CA THR A 264 -1.96 3.43 25.71
C THR A 264 -3.23 3.48 24.88
N ILE A 265 -3.29 2.71 23.79
CA ILE A 265 -4.47 2.55 22.93
C ILE A 265 -5.62 1.93 23.72
N LYS A 266 -5.36 0.86 24.48
CA LYS A 266 -6.38 0.19 25.31
C LYS A 266 -6.93 1.09 26.42
N ARG A 267 -6.12 2.03 26.92
CA ARG A 267 -6.49 2.98 27.98
C ARG A 267 -7.07 4.30 27.44
N ALA A 268 -7.18 4.47 26.12
CA ALA A 268 -7.62 5.73 25.53
C ALA A 268 -9.10 6.01 25.82
N ALA A 269 -9.38 7.16 26.44
CA ALA A 269 -10.74 7.58 26.78
C ALA A 269 -11.65 7.84 25.55
N THR A 270 -11.07 8.09 24.38
CA THR A 270 -11.81 8.34 23.13
C THR A 270 -11.19 7.58 21.96
N VAL A 271 -12.03 7.26 20.98
CA VAL A 271 -11.61 6.64 19.72
C VAL A 271 -10.56 7.49 19.00
N GLN A 272 -10.72 8.82 18.99
CA GLN A 272 -9.76 9.71 18.33
C GLN A 272 -8.36 9.62 18.96
N ARG A 273 -8.28 9.54 20.29
CA ARG A 273 -7.01 9.34 21.00
C ARG A 273 -6.41 7.97 20.68
N ALA A 274 -7.22 6.91 20.63
CA ALA A 274 -6.76 5.59 20.23
C ALA A 274 -6.18 5.59 18.81
N THR A 275 -6.86 6.24 17.85
CA THR A 275 -6.38 6.41 16.48
C THR A 275 -5.08 7.21 16.43
N MET A 276 -4.98 8.31 17.18
CA MET A 276 -3.75 9.10 17.28
C MET A 276 -2.57 8.25 17.76
N TRP A 277 -2.74 7.48 18.84
CA TRP A 277 -1.68 6.61 19.35
C TRP A 277 -1.27 5.52 18.36
N ARG A 278 -2.20 4.98 17.57
CA ARG A 278 -1.87 4.05 16.48
C ARG A 278 -0.99 4.70 15.43
N VAL A 279 -1.36 5.91 14.98
CA VAL A 279 -0.57 6.68 14.00
C VAL A 279 0.81 7.02 14.58
N CYS A 280 0.88 7.46 15.84
CA CYS A 280 2.15 7.70 16.51
C CYS A 280 3.02 6.44 16.57
N GLY A 281 2.44 5.26 16.85
CA GLY A 281 3.18 4.00 16.86
C GLY A 281 3.77 3.66 15.51
N VAL A 282 2.99 3.79 14.44
CA VAL A 282 3.47 3.58 13.06
C VAL A 282 4.54 4.60 12.68
N PHE A 283 4.37 5.87 13.05
CA PHE A 283 5.33 6.93 12.79
C PHE A 283 6.66 6.72 13.54
N VAL A 284 6.60 6.38 14.83
CA VAL A 284 7.80 6.04 15.61
C VAL A 284 8.48 4.80 15.04
N GLY A 285 7.71 3.77 14.66
CA GLY A 285 8.24 2.62 13.94
C GLY A 285 8.96 3.01 12.64
N ALA A 286 8.42 3.96 11.88
CA ALA A 286 9.02 4.47 10.65
C ALA A 286 10.35 5.18 10.92
N LEU A 287 10.40 6.02 11.96
CA LEU A 287 11.62 6.72 12.37
C LEU A 287 12.70 5.76 12.84
N LEU A 288 12.35 4.78 13.67
CA LEU A 288 13.28 3.75 14.14
C LEU A 288 13.83 2.92 12.98
N LEU A 289 12.95 2.55 12.04
CA LEU A 289 13.34 1.82 10.84
C LEU A 289 14.27 2.66 9.95
N GLY A 290 13.95 3.93 9.72
CA GLY A 290 14.80 4.85 8.97
C GLY A 290 16.18 5.03 9.61
N ALA A 291 16.24 5.18 10.94
CA ALA A 291 17.50 5.24 11.67
C ALA A 291 18.31 3.94 11.55
N ALA A 292 17.66 2.78 11.68
CA ALA A 292 18.32 1.48 11.54
C ALA A 292 18.88 1.26 10.13
N VAL A 293 18.16 1.69 9.09
CA VAL A 293 18.64 1.64 7.69
C VAL A 293 19.83 2.58 7.50
N ALA A 294 19.76 3.81 7.99
CA ALA A 294 20.87 4.77 7.90
C ALA A 294 22.14 4.25 8.59
N ILE A 295 22.00 3.62 9.77
CA ILE A 295 23.12 2.98 10.47
C ILE A 295 23.67 1.82 9.64
N ALA A 296 22.81 0.93 9.14
CA ALA A 296 23.23 -0.22 8.35
C ALA A 296 23.99 0.19 7.08
N MET A 297 23.54 1.23 6.39
CA MET A 297 24.19 1.75 5.18
C MET A 297 25.51 2.48 5.46
N ASN A 298 25.65 3.12 6.63
CA ASN A 298 26.92 3.72 7.04
C ASN A 298 27.97 2.67 7.43
N VAL A 299 27.55 1.55 8.05
CA VAL A 299 28.48 0.47 8.41
C VAL A 299 29.07 -0.20 7.16
N THR A 300 28.27 -0.41 6.10
CA THR A 300 28.74 -1.00 4.84
C THR A 300 29.70 -0.10 4.04
N THR A 301 29.57 1.22 4.16
CA THR A 301 30.49 2.17 3.50
C THR A 301 31.84 2.26 4.22
N THR A 302 31.88 2.08 5.54
CA THR A 302 33.14 2.10 6.31
C THR A 302 33.98 0.82 6.24
N THR A 303 33.39 -0.32 5.85
CA THR A 303 34.11 -1.61 5.77
C THR A 303 34.70 -1.90 4.38
N THR A 304 34.41 -1.06 3.39
CA THR A 304 34.85 -1.22 2.00
C THR A 304 35.93 -0.20 1.59
N SER A 305 36.36 0.67 2.50
CA SER A 305 37.51 1.60 2.36
C SER A 305 38.74 1.06 3.08
#